data_AF-A0A961UV28-F1
#
_entry.id   AF-A0A961UV28-F1
#
_cell.length_a   1.000
_cell.length_b   1.000
_cell.length_c   1.000
_cell.angle_alpha   90.00
_cell.angle_beta   90.00
_cell.angle_gamma   90.00
#
_symmetry.space_group_name_H-M   'P 1'
#
loop_
_entity.id
_entity.type
_entity.pdbx_description
1 polymer ?
#
loop_
_entity_poly.entity_id
_entity_poly.type
_entity_poly.pdbx_seq_one_letter_code
_entity_poly.pdbx_strand_id
1 'polypeptide(L)'
;MRRLLPFRERPTVEHQVYDLPARESCDRCDALLEGASDFTHFRICPVCGRHFGISATRRIAYLVDPDSFEERETDVFSTDPLEFSDDQPYPARLRGQQERTGRSDGMMIGTATIGGKSVVLAVLDFTFLGGSMGIVVGERLVRAAELAAGKKRPLVAVVASGGARMQEGMFSLMQMA
;
A
#
# COMPACT_ATOMS: atom_id res chain seq x y z
N MET A 1 -7.25 -2.95 -30.19
CA MET A 1 -7.60 -2.84 -28.76
C MET A 1 -6.92 -3.98 -28.02
N ARG A 2 -5.86 -3.72 -27.23
CA ARG A 2 -5.31 -4.74 -26.34
C ARG A 2 -6.34 -4.99 -25.23
N ARG A 3 -6.92 -6.19 -25.18
CA ARG A 3 -7.73 -6.63 -24.03
C ARG A 3 -6.83 -6.55 -22.81
N LEU A 4 -7.30 -5.91 -21.74
CA LEU A 4 -6.75 -6.14 -20.41
C LEU A 4 -6.74 -7.66 -20.21
N LEU A 5 -5.59 -8.21 -19.81
CA LEU A 5 -5.52 -9.63 -19.46
C LEU A 5 -6.61 -9.91 -18.42
N PRO A 6 -7.35 -11.03 -18.53
CA PRO A 6 -8.27 -11.44 -17.49
C PRO A 6 -7.54 -11.40 -16.15
N PHE A 7 -8.21 -10.94 -15.09
CA PHE A 7 -7.63 -10.74 -13.76
C PHE A 7 -6.85 -11.97 -13.23
N ARG A 8 -7.21 -13.17 -13.70
CA ARG A 8 -6.57 -14.47 -13.39
C ARG A 8 -5.22 -14.73 -14.07
N GLU A 9 -4.81 -13.94 -15.06
CA GLU A 9 -3.57 -14.14 -15.83
C GLU A 9 -2.48 -13.10 -15.49
N ARG A 10 -2.67 -12.29 -14.44
CA ARG A 10 -1.66 -11.32 -13.98
C ARG A 10 -0.52 -12.01 -13.21
N PRO A 11 0.72 -11.51 -13.30
CA PRO A 11 1.88 -12.15 -12.70
C PRO A 11 1.71 -12.34 -11.19
N THR A 12 2.18 -13.49 -10.72
CA THR A 12 2.34 -13.76 -9.30
C THR A 12 3.46 -12.89 -8.76
N VAL A 13 3.14 -12.00 -7.82
CA VAL A 13 4.17 -11.23 -7.11
C VAL A 13 5.04 -12.21 -6.34
N GLU A 14 6.34 -12.20 -6.60
CA GLU A 14 7.31 -13.09 -5.95
C GLU A 14 7.28 -12.95 -4.42
N HIS A 15 7.69 -14.04 -3.75
CA HIS A 15 7.68 -14.26 -2.30
C HIS A 15 8.51 -13.28 -1.44
N GLN A 16 9.18 -12.29 -2.04
CA GLN A 16 10.06 -11.35 -1.32
C GLN A 16 9.37 -10.08 -0.79
N VAL A 17 8.07 -9.91 -1.04
CA VAL A 17 7.32 -8.76 -0.53
C VAL A 17 6.84 -9.05 0.89
N TYR A 18 7.19 -8.19 1.85
CA TYR A 18 6.55 -8.21 3.16
C TYR A 18 5.03 -7.99 2.97
N ASP A 19 4.24 -9.02 3.26
CA ASP A 19 2.78 -9.02 3.11
C ASP A 19 2.11 -9.26 4.46
N LEU A 20 0.79 -9.06 4.51
CA LEU A 20 0.03 -9.31 5.74
C LEU A 20 0.07 -10.81 6.10
N PRO A 21 0.04 -11.17 7.40
CA PRO A 21 0.18 -12.55 7.85
C PRO A 21 -0.74 -13.52 7.10
N ALA A 22 -0.24 -14.73 6.82
CA ALA A 22 -1.08 -15.81 6.32
C ALA A 22 -2.14 -16.18 7.38
N ARG A 23 -3.29 -16.67 6.93
CA ARG A 23 -4.35 -17.21 7.79
C ARG A 23 -4.69 -18.61 7.34
N GLU A 24 -4.87 -19.50 8.31
CA GLU A 24 -5.29 -20.89 8.08
C GLU A 24 -6.79 -20.97 7.78
N SER A 25 -7.61 -20.13 8.43
CA SER A 25 -9.07 -20.14 8.28
C SER A 25 -9.67 -18.75 8.03
N CYS A 26 -10.84 -18.73 7.40
CA CYS A 26 -11.60 -17.52 7.13
C CYS A 26 -12.36 -17.03 8.35
N ASP A 27 -12.15 -15.79 8.76
CA ASP A 27 -12.85 -15.14 9.89
C ASP A 27 -14.34 -14.85 9.67
N ARG A 28 -14.87 -15.18 8.48
CA ARG A 28 -16.29 -14.99 8.14
C ARG A 28 -17.06 -16.29 8.02
N CYS A 29 -16.42 -17.37 7.57
CA CYS A 29 -17.13 -18.61 7.22
C CYS A 29 -16.38 -19.88 7.64
N ASP A 30 -15.29 -19.74 8.40
CA ASP A 30 -14.47 -20.82 8.94
C ASP A 30 -13.85 -21.77 7.90
N ALA A 31 -13.99 -21.47 6.61
CA ALA A 31 -13.37 -22.24 5.54
C ALA A 31 -11.84 -22.24 5.67
N LEU A 32 -11.23 -23.40 5.43
CA LEU A 32 -9.79 -23.55 5.33
C LEU A 32 -9.27 -22.77 4.12
N LEU A 33 -8.29 -21.91 4.35
CA LEU A 33 -7.68 -21.03 3.35
C LEU A 33 -6.32 -21.55 2.88
N GLU A 34 -5.66 -22.37 3.69
CA GLU A 34 -4.38 -22.99 3.34
C GLU A 34 -4.52 -23.85 2.08
N GLY A 35 -3.58 -23.70 1.14
CA GLY A 35 -3.58 -24.43 -0.12
C GLY A 35 -4.62 -23.96 -1.15
N ALA A 36 -5.53 -23.05 -0.81
CA ALA A 36 -6.50 -22.51 -1.76
C ALA A 36 -5.87 -21.50 -2.71
N SER A 37 -5.83 -21.80 -4.02
CA SER A 37 -5.20 -20.96 -5.04
C SER A 37 -5.71 -19.52 -5.03
N ASP A 38 -7.03 -19.31 -4.89
CA ASP A 38 -7.62 -17.96 -4.88
C ASP A 38 -7.17 -17.14 -3.67
N PHE A 39 -6.96 -17.79 -2.52
CA PHE A 39 -6.41 -17.12 -1.35
C PHE A 39 -4.92 -16.85 -1.49
N THR A 40 -4.16 -17.82 -1.97
CA THR A 40 -2.72 -17.68 -2.24
C THR A 40 -2.42 -16.55 -3.20
N HIS A 41 -3.23 -16.38 -4.26
CA HIS A 41 -3.02 -15.36 -5.28
C HIS A 41 -3.74 -14.05 -4.97
N PHE A 42 -5.04 -14.06 -4.67
CA PHE A 42 -5.81 -12.81 -4.57
C PHE A 42 -6.14 -12.42 -3.14
N ARG A 43 -5.80 -13.28 -2.16
CA ARG A 43 -6.19 -13.11 -0.75
C ARG A 43 -7.71 -12.94 -0.65
N ILE A 44 -8.44 -13.80 -1.37
CA ILE A 44 -9.89 -13.89 -1.34
C ILE A 44 -10.28 -15.29 -0.85
N CYS A 45 -11.22 -15.37 0.09
CA CYS A 45 -11.78 -16.65 0.51
C CYS A 45 -12.53 -17.29 -0.68
N PRO A 46 -12.19 -18.54 -1.08
CA PRO A 46 -12.83 -19.20 -2.23
C PRO A 46 -14.29 -19.57 -1.96
N VAL A 47 -14.69 -19.66 -0.68
CA VAL A 47 -16.04 -20.08 -0.28
C VAL A 47 -16.99 -18.88 -0.16
N CYS A 48 -16.61 -17.84 0.58
CA CYS A 48 -17.52 -16.71 0.87
C CYS A 48 -17.14 -15.39 0.18
N GLY A 49 -16.06 -15.37 -0.61
CA GLY A 49 -15.60 -14.17 -1.32
C GLY A 49 -15.06 -13.05 -0.42
N ARG A 50 -14.79 -13.32 0.87
CA ARG A 50 -14.18 -12.34 1.78
C ARG A 50 -12.80 -11.93 1.26
N HIS A 51 -12.59 -10.62 1.10
CA HIS A 51 -11.29 -10.05 0.79
C HIS A 51 -10.46 -9.89 2.07
N PHE A 52 -9.18 -10.23 1.97
CA PHE A 52 -8.18 -9.98 3.00
C PHE A 52 -7.22 -8.88 2.52
N GLY A 53 -6.53 -8.26 3.47
CA GLY A 53 -5.56 -7.23 3.16
C GLY A 53 -4.40 -7.79 2.33
N ILE A 54 -3.82 -6.92 1.52
CA ILE A 54 -2.58 -7.16 0.76
C ILE A 54 -1.68 -5.94 0.91
N SER A 55 -0.36 -6.13 0.83
CA SER A 55 0.60 -5.02 0.80
C SER A 55 0.38 -4.10 -0.41
N ALA A 56 0.92 -2.88 -0.32
CA ALA A 56 0.83 -1.91 -1.41
C ALA A 56 1.53 -2.43 -2.68
N THR A 57 2.68 -3.11 -2.53
CA THR A 57 3.40 -3.71 -3.65
C THR A 57 2.56 -4.73 -4.39
N ARG A 58 1.89 -5.62 -3.63
CA ARG A 58 1.00 -6.64 -4.20
C ARG A 58 -0.21 -6.02 -4.89
N ARG A 59 -0.78 -4.98 -4.27
CA ARG A 59 -1.88 -4.20 -4.87
C ARG A 59 -1.48 -3.57 -6.20
N ILE A 60 -0.29 -2.96 -6.28
CA ILE A 60 0.22 -2.32 -7.48
C ILE A 60 0.36 -3.34 -8.60
N ALA A 61 1.00 -4.49 -8.35
CA ALA A 61 1.17 -5.55 -9.34
C ALA A 61 -0.17 -6.08 -9.90
N TYR A 62 -1.22 -6.14 -9.08
CA TYR A 62 -2.56 -6.50 -9.57
C TYR A 62 -3.32 -5.40 -10.31
N LEU A 63 -2.87 -4.15 -10.21
CA LEU A 63 -3.56 -3.00 -10.77
C LEU A 63 -2.96 -2.58 -12.12
N VAL A 64 -1.63 -2.58 -12.21
CA VAL A 64 -0.88 -2.05 -13.36
C VAL A 64 -0.61 -3.10 -14.43
N ASP A 65 -0.22 -2.64 -15.62
CA ASP A 65 0.33 -3.51 -16.65
C ASP A 65 1.72 -4.02 -16.20
N PRO A 66 2.12 -5.25 -16.59
CA PRO A 66 3.42 -5.82 -16.20
C PRO A 66 4.59 -4.86 -16.48
N ASP A 67 5.53 -4.80 -15.54
CA ASP A 67 6.77 -4.02 -15.61
C ASP A 67 6.60 -2.52 -15.90
N SER A 68 5.40 -1.96 -15.66
CA SER A 68 5.11 -0.56 -15.95
C SER A 68 5.25 0.40 -14.77
N PHE A 69 5.31 -0.10 -13.54
CA PHE A 69 5.36 0.75 -12.34
C PHE A 69 6.77 1.26 -12.08
N GLU A 70 6.91 2.59 -12.09
CA GLU A 70 8.11 3.31 -11.68
C GLU A 70 7.81 4.05 -10.38
N GLU A 71 8.36 3.56 -9.27
CA GLU A 71 8.23 4.18 -7.95
C GLU A 71 8.95 5.53 -7.91
N ARG A 72 8.40 6.49 -7.15
CA ARG A 72 8.94 7.84 -6.97
C ARG A 72 9.02 8.18 -5.48
N GLU A 73 9.88 9.14 -5.16
CA GLU A 73 9.98 9.73 -3.80
C GLU A 73 10.27 8.70 -2.70
N THR A 74 11.14 7.73 -3.00
CA THR A 74 11.55 6.65 -2.07
C THR A 74 12.49 7.13 -0.96
N ASP A 75 13.02 8.34 -1.10
CA ASP A 75 13.98 8.99 -0.21
C ASP A 75 13.34 9.95 0.81
N VAL A 76 12.00 9.96 0.90
CA VAL A 76 11.25 10.70 1.92
C VAL A 76 10.95 9.79 3.11
N PHE A 77 11.35 10.21 4.32
CA PHE A 77 11.27 9.42 5.55
C PHE A 77 10.54 10.18 6.67
N SER A 78 9.76 9.47 7.49
CA SER A 78 9.13 10.08 8.66
C SER A 78 10.16 10.42 9.71
N THR A 79 9.95 11.55 10.37
CA THR A 79 10.71 12.01 11.52
C THR A 79 9.84 11.98 12.77
N ASP A 80 10.40 12.31 13.93
CA ASP A 80 9.67 12.43 15.19
C ASP A 80 9.60 13.90 15.62
N PRO A 81 8.65 14.69 15.09
CA PRO A 81 8.57 16.12 15.37
C PRO A 81 8.05 16.44 16.78
N LEU A 82 7.52 15.45 17.50
CA LEU A 82 6.91 15.61 18.82
C LEU A 82 7.72 14.96 19.94
N GLU A 83 8.87 14.35 19.63
CA GLU A 83 9.64 13.51 20.55
C GLU A 83 8.75 12.47 21.24
N PHE A 84 7.85 11.86 20.46
CA PHE A 84 6.79 11.01 20.98
C PHE A 84 7.34 9.68 21.52
N SER A 85 6.96 9.34 22.74
CA SER A 85 7.22 8.03 23.33
C SER A 85 6.01 7.52 24.10
N ASP A 86 5.68 6.25 23.88
CA ASP A 86 4.83 5.44 24.75
C ASP A 86 5.67 4.24 25.24
N ASP A 87 5.12 3.01 25.19
CA ASP A 87 5.86 1.77 25.44
C ASP A 87 7.15 1.65 24.62
N GLN A 88 7.20 2.27 23.43
CA GLN A 88 8.41 2.33 22.60
C GLN A 88 8.55 3.72 21.95
N PRO A 89 9.75 4.34 21.97
CA PRO A 89 9.98 5.60 21.26
C PRO A 89 9.60 5.52 19.78
N TYR A 90 8.93 6.56 19.27
CA TYR A 90 8.45 6.59 17.89
C TYR A 90 9.56 6.35 16.84
N PRO A 91 10.78 6.90 16.96
CA PRO A 91 11.87 6.62 16.03
C PRO A 91 12.28 5.13 15.98
N ALA A 92 12.11 4.41 17.09
CA ALA A 92 12.41 2.98 17.13
C ALA A 92 11.29 2.17 16.44
N ARG A 93 10.03 2.59 16.57
CA ARG A 93 8.91 2.02 15.81
C ARG A 93 9.08 2.22 14.31
N LEU A 94 9.43 3.43 13.88
CA LEU A 94 9.69 3.75 12.47
C LEU A 94 10.79 2.85 11.91
N ARG A 95 11.95 2.75 12.58
CA ARG A 95 13.06 1.90 12.15
C ARG A 95 12.64 0.43 12.02
N GLY A 96 11.98 -0.13 13.03
CA GLY A 96 11.51 -1.52 12.97
C GLY A 96 10.51 -1.78 11.83
N GLN A 97 9.69 -0.78 11.48
CA GLN A 97 8.76 -0.88 10.36
C GLN A 97 9.47 -0.76 9.01
N GLN A 98 10.44 0.14 8.90
CA GLN A 98 11.26 0.32 7.70
C GLN A 98 12.10 -0.93 7.41
N GLU A 99 12.73 -1.51 8.43
CA GLU A 99 13.48 -2.77 8.32
C GLU A 99 12.59 -3.93 7.90
N ARG A 100 11.41 -4.04 8.50
CA ARG A 100 10.47 -5.15 8.22
C ARG A 100 9.84 -5.06 6.84
N THR A 101 9.49 -3.86 6.39
CA THR A 101 8.75 -3.66 5.13
C THR A 101 9.65 -3.30 3.94
N GLY A 102 10.88 -2.84 4.20
CA GLY A 102 11.76 -2.24 3.19
C GLY A 102 11.25 -0.89 2.66
N ARG A 103 10.29 -0.26 3.34
CA ARG A 103 9.65 0.99 2.91
C ARG A 103 10.01 2.13 3.84
N SER A 104 10.16 3.34 3.29
CA SER A 104 10.44 4.51 4.13
C SER A 104 9.21 5.05 4.87
N ASP A 105 8.00 4.82 4.34
CA ASP A 105 6.71 5.11 5.00
C ASP A 105 5.53 4.34 4.36
N GLY A 106 4.31 4.51 4.88
CA GLY A 106 3.08 3.78 4.53
C GLY A 106 2.33 4.24 3.29
N MET A 107 3.00 4.86 2.33
CA MET A 107 2.45 5.14 1.00
C MET A 107 3.51 4.95 -0.07
N MET A 108 3.17 4.19 -1.11
CA MET A 108 3.93 4.11 -2.36
C MET A 108 3.29 5.01 -3.40
N ILE A 109 4.11 5.82 -4.09
CA ILE A 109 3.64 6.63 -5.22
C ILE A 109 4.51 6.37 -6.44
N GLY A 110 3.95 6.59 -7.64
CA GLY A 110 4.72 6.36 -8.86
C GLY A 110 3.90 6.57 -10.12
N THR A 111 4.53 6.34 -11.27
CA THR A 111 3.83 6.29 -12.56
C THR A 111 3.69 4.85 -13.03
N ALA A 112 2.59 4.56 -13.73
CA ALA A 112 2.38 3.25 -14.33
C ALA A 112 1.50 3.33 -15.59
N THR A 113 1.25 2.19 -16.22
CA THR A 113 0.17 2.05 -17.19
C THR A 113 -0.90 1.09 -16.68
N ILE A 114 -2.16 1.40 -16.98
CA ILE A 114 -3.30 0.51 -16.76
C ILE A 114 -4.03 0.37 -18.09
N GLY A 115 -4.00 -0.81 -18.70
CA GLY A 115 -4.58 -1.03 -20.02
C GLY A 115 -3.94 -0.15 -21.10
N GLY A 116 -2.63 0.10 -20.98
CA GLY A 116 -1.86 0.97 -21.86
C GLY A 116 -2.07 2.47 -21.65
N LYS A 117 -2.90 2.88 -20.67
CA LYS A 117 -3.09 4.30 -20.34
C LYS A 117 -2.16 4.71 -19.21
N SER A 118 -1.36 5.75 -19.42
CA SER A 118 -0.47 6.27 -18.37
C SER A 118 -1.27 6.89 -17.22
N VAL A 119 -0.93 6.50 -16.00
CA VAL A 119 -1.53 6.97 -14.76
C VAL A 119 -0.45 7.34 -13.75
N VAL A 120 -0.84 8.13 -12.74
CA VAL A 120 -0.10 8.26 -11.49
C VAL A 120 -0.82 7.44 -10.43
N LEU A 121 -0.06 6.72 -9.61
CA LEU A 121 -0.58 5.91 -8.52
C LEU A 121 -0.16 6.47 -7.16
N ALA A 122 -1.08 6.39 -6.20
CA ALA A 122 -0.82 6.55 -4.79
C ALA A 122 -1.49 5.40 -4.03
N VAL A 123 -0.69 4.53 -3.41
CA VAL A 123 -1.19 3.30 -2.78
C VAL A 123 -0.73 3.28 -1.34
N LEU A 124 -1.68 3.36 -0.41
CA LEU A 124 -1.42 3.20 1.02
C LEU A 124 -1.03 1.76 1.34
N ASP A 125 -0.07 1.58 2.25
CA ASP A 125 0.38 0.28 2.73
C ASP A 125 -0.04 0.05 4.17
N PHE A 126 -1.05 -0.80 4.38
CA PHE A 126 -1.51 -1.16 5.71
C PHE A 126 -0.46 -1.92 6.53
N THR A 127 0.54 -2.54 5.87
CA THR A 127 1.62 -3.22 6.59
C THR A 127 2.52 -2.25 7.36
N PHE A 128 2.57 -0.97 6.97
CA PHE A 128 3.39 0.04 7.62
C PHE A 128 2.54 0.86 8.60
N LEU A 129 2.68 0.59 9.90
CA LEU A 129 1.93 1.28 10.97
C LEU A 129 0.41 1.41 10.68
N GLY A 130 -0.20 0.36 10.12
CA GLY A 130 -1.63 0.34 9.78
C GLY A 130 -2.01 1.28 8.62
N GLY A 131 -1.07 1.69 7.78
CA GLY A 131 -1.29 2.68 6.72
C GLY A 131 -1.73 4.03 7.27
N SER A 132 -1.39 4.32 8.53
CA SER A 132 -1.80 5.56 9.19
C SER A 132 -1.20 6.78 8.49
N MET A 133 -2.00 7.83 8.32
CA MET A 133 -1.61 9.04 7.62
C MET A 133 -0.82 9.98 8.54
N GLY A 134 0.49 10.07 8.32
CA GLY A 134 1.38 11.09 8.89
C GLY A 134 1.87 12.07 7.82
N ILE A 135 2.83 12.92 8.18
CA ILE A 135 3.46 13.95 7.35
C ILE A 135 3.93 13.37 6.01
N VAL A 136 4.65 12.25 6.01
CA VAL A 136 5.18 11.66 4.76
C VAL A 136 4.09 11.13 3.85
N VAL A 137 3.02 10.56 4.43
CA VAL A 137 1.87 10.11 3.65
C VAL A 137 1.19 11.30 2.96
N GLY A 138 0.99 12.40 3.69
CA GLY A 138 0.44 13.63 3.13
C GLY A 138 1.32 14.22 2.04
N GLU A 139 2.62 14.39 2.32
CA GLU A 139 3.61 14.88 1.37
C GLU A 139 3.63 14.06 0.07
N ARG A 140 3.61 12.73 0.18
CA ARG A 140 3.56 11.83 -0.98
C ARG A 140 2.27 11.97 -1.77
N LEU A 141 1.13 12.09 -1.09
CA LEU A 141 -0.15 12.27 -1.77
C LEU A 141 -0.17 13.58 -2.56
N VAL A 142 0.34 14.67 -1.97
CA VAL A 142 0.48 15.97 -2.66
C VAL A 142 1.41 15.85 -3.86
N ARG A 143 2.61 15.28 -3.69
CA ARG A 143 3.55 15.06 -4.82
C ARG A 143 2.94 14.21 -5.93
N ALA A 144 2.16 13.19 -5.60
CA ALA A 144 1.46 12.38 -6.59
C ALA A 144 0.39 13.20 -7.35
N ALA A 145 -0.36 14.05 -6.64
CA ALA A 145 -1.34 14.95 -7.25
C ALA A 145 -0.70 16.00 -8.16
N GLU A 146 0.40 16.63 -7.71
CA GLU A 146 1.18 17.58 -8.51
C GLU A 146 1.78 16.91 -9.76
N LEU A 147 2.33 15.71 -9.60
CA LEU A 147 2.86 14.91 -10.71
C LEU A 147 1.76 14.58 -11.74
N ALA A 148 0.57 14.20 -11.26
CA ALA A 148 -0.57 13.90 -12.10
C ALA A 148 -1.07 15.15 -12.86
N ALA A 149 -1.20 16.27 -12.16
CA ALA A 149 -1.60 17.54 -12.73
C ALA A 149 -0.59 18.04 -13.77
N GLY A 150 0.70 18.05 -13.44
CA GLY A 150 1.77 18.49 -14.33
C GLY A 150 1.89 17.64 -15.60
N LYS A 151 1.67 16.32 -15.48
CA LYS A 151 1.67 15.40 -16.63
C LYS A 151 0.31 15.28 -17.34
N LYS A 152 -0.74 15.92 -16.82
CA LYS A 152 -2.14 15.77 -17.29
C LYS A 152 -2.57 14.31 -17.36
N ARG A 153 -2.23 13.53 -16.33
CA ARG A 153 -2.54 12.10 -16.21
C ARG A 153 -3.58 11.87 -15.11
N PRO A 154 -4.43 10.83 -15.22
CA PRO A 154 -5.28 10.42 -14.11
C PRO A 154 -4.45 10.03 -12.89
N LEU A 155 -4.85 10.51 -11.71
CA LEU A 155 -4.38 10.01 -10.43
C LEU A 155 -5.34 8.89 -9.96
N VAL A 156 -4.79 7.74 -9.62
CA VAL A 156 -5.52 6.62 -9.01
C VAL A 156 -4.97 6.39 -7.62
N ALA A 157 -5.82 6.57 -6.60
CA ALA A 157 -5.48 6.32 -5.22
C ALA A 157 -6.11 5.01 -4.72
N VAL A 158 -5.32 4.15 -4.07
CA VAL A 158 -5.83 3.00 -3.33
C VAL A 158 -5.66 3.26 -1.86
N VAL A 159 -6.79 3.41 -1.17
CA VAL A 159 -6.82 3.84 0.23
C VAL A 159 -7.00 2.64 1.15
N ALA A 160 -6.04 2.45 2.06
CA ALA A 160 -6.09 1.47 3.14
C ALA A 160 -5.39 2.06 4.37
N SER A 161 -6.17 2.60 5.31
CA SER A 161 -5.67 3.30 6.49
C SER A 161 -6.46 2.95 7.74
N GLY A 162 -5.76 2.84 8.87
CA GLY A 162 -6.36 2.83 10.20
C GLY A 162 -6.73 4.22 10.74
N GLY A 163 -6.38 5.31 10.03
CA GLY A 163 -6.67 6.69 10.43
C GLY A 163 -5.42 7.60 10.43
N ALA A 164 -5.48 8.70 11.17
CA ALA A 164 -4.36 9.62 11.35
C ALA A 164 -3.25 8.99 12.23
N ARG A 165 -1.98 9.32 11.97
CA ARG A 165 -0.85 8.80 12.74
C ARG A 165 -0.72 9.55 14.06
N MET A 166 -1.20 8.94 15.14
CA MET A 166 -1.25 9.56 16.49
C MET A 166 0.11 10.08 16.96
N GLN A 167 1.19 9.40 16.60
CA GLN A 167 2.56 9.75 17.00
C GLN A 167 3.02 11.11 16.45
N GLU A 168 2.39 11.59 15.38
CA GLU A 168 2.67 12.90 14.78
C GLU A 168 1.56 13.94 15.11
N GLY A 169 0.56 13.55 15.91
CA GLY A 169 -0.43 14.44 16.52
C GLY A 169 -1.16 15.35 15.54
N MET A 170 -1.11 16.67 15.81
CA MET A 170 -1.76 17.69 14.96
C MET A 170 -1.22 17.68 13.53
N PHE A 171 0.05 17.32 13.31
CA PHE A 171 0.60 17.27 11.95
C PHE A 171 -0.13 16.25 11.08
N SER A 172 -0.50 15.10 11.64
CA SER A 172 -1.31 14.08 10.93
C SER A 172 -2.70 14.58 10.58
N LEU A 173 -3.35 15.33 11.48
CA LEU A 173 -4.67 15.91 11.21
C LEU A 173 -4.62 16.91 10.05
N MET A 174 -3.58 17.75 10.02
CA MET A 174 -3.41 18.78 8.98
C MET A 174 -3.18 18.20 7.59
N GLN A 175 -2.83 16.91 7.45
CA GLN A 175 -2.67 16.29 6.14
C GLN A 175 -4.01 16.07 5.41
N MET A 176 -5.15 16.24 6.09
CA MET A 176 -6.48 16.16 5.49
C MET A 176 -7.03 17.52 5.01
N ALA A 177 -6.31 18.61 5.29
CA ALA A 177 -6.73 19.98 5.00
C ALA A 177 -6.49 20.38 3.54
#